data_AF-A0A8K1FL20-F1
#
_entry.id   AF-A0A8K1FL20-F1
#
_cell.length_a   1.000
_cell.length_b   1.000
_cell.length_c   1.000
_cell.angle_alpha   90.00
_cell.angle_beta   90.00
_cell.angle_gamma   90.00
#
_symmetry.space_group_name_H-M   'P 1'
#
loop_
_entity.id
_entity.type
_entity.pdbx_description
1 polymer ?
#
loop_
_entity_poly.entity_id
_entity_poly.type
_entity_poly.pdbx_seq_one_letter_code
_entity_poly.pdbx_strand_id
1 'polypeptide(L)'
;MASKYAKPLQIPGDFPDVLRNFTREVLRLQGKVETKEQVYEFGVQHFQELLVKRDGAGAKNAASAAGHGGAQPQYMKASEEELYATLMGAFEQLDPEQTGVVTADGYKQVLAFFAEQFQLSAVEIKALSAEADENDQGQIAYAGFAPLASQAIAQLRASRPHRIQRAEIWSKKEVEVFLHGMMQDEIEGLLREIFQRADTEDNGSLSRIEFMDALRDADLGLTRREVNILMAEAPVDEQDPMRVVYADFVPICFQVLRDVFTHGVVELPNDQDGLTQYLIEVFVSGDSEATGLLPVMELTKLFRAADIGLTRLQIITLMAEAQEDKSGFVNYEKFAGHVAGMALVLASFDSQQTFATYLQKYRKTSEYYTILDMNQHSFEQTLSRALEALDESHRGLLNRQDVVEAIRNTFQDITQRQLRCLLALADVDEMGDVEYNLITHSAFQALQKLQEYDMMVMES
;
A
#
# COMPACT_ATOMS: atom_id res chain seq x y z
N MET A 1 -5.54 -14.17 48.99
CA MET A 1 -4.80 -12.96 48.58
C MET A 1 -4.51 -13.09 47.10
N ALA A 2 -5.20 -12.31 46.26
CA ALA A 2 -5.04 -12.33 44.80
C ALA A 2 -4.20 -11.12 44.35
N SER A 3 -3.39 -11.33 43.30
CA SER A 3 -2.34 -10.43 42.81
C SER A 3 -2.86 -9.04 42.38
N LYS A 4 -2.13 -7.99 42.78
CA LYS A 4 -2.41 -6.56 42.50
C LYS A 4 -2.15 -6.13 41.04
N TYR A 5 -1.77 -7.05 40.15
CA TYR A 5 -1.45 -6.78 38.73
C TYR A 5 -2.39 -7.47 37.73
N ALA A 6 -3.47 -8.11 38.20
CA ALA A 6 -4.46 -8.67 37.29
C ALA A 6 -5.37 -7.55 36.78
N LYS A 7 -5.25 -7.18 35.49
CA LYS A 7 -6.28 -6.40 34.77
C LYS A 7 -7.63 -7.10 35.01
N PRO A 8 -8.69 -6.39 35.43
CA PRO A 8 -10.02 -6.98 35.45
C PRO A 8 -10.41 -7.24 34.00
N LEU A 9 -10.29 -8.51 33.57
CA LEU A 9 -10.90 -8.98 32.33
C LEU A 9 -12.40 -8.68 32.44
N GLN A 10 -12.85 -7.61 31.77
CA GLN A 10 -14.28 -7.38 31.62
C GLN A 10 -14.80 -8.50 30.73
N ILE A 11 -15.47 -9.44 31.37
CA ILE A 11 -16.12 -10.54 30.68
C ILE A 11 -17.26 -9.93 29.86
N PRO A 12 -17.29 -10.11 28.52
CA PRO A 12 -18.38 -9.62 27.69
C PRO A 12 -19.73 -10.10 28.22
N GLY A 13 -20.77 -9.25 28.16
CA GLY A 13 -22.10 -9.57 28.74
C GLY A 13 -22.69 -10.89 28.26
N ASP A 14 -22.40 -11.29 27.03
CA ASP A 14 -22.92 -12.51 26.39
C ASP A 14 -22.04 -13.76 26.65
N PHE A 15 -20.84 -13.59 27.22
CA PHE A 15 -19.90 -14.68 27.46
C PHE A 15 -20.44 -15.80 28.36
N PRO A 16 -21.21 -15.53 29.44
CA PRO A 16 -21.83 -16.58 30.24
C PRO A 16 -22.78 -17.48 29.43
N ASP A 17 -23.49 -16.91 28.45
CA ASP A 17 -24.43 -17.65 27.62
C ASP A 17 -23.71 -18.48 26.55
N VAL A 18 -22.62 -17.95 25.98
CA VAL A 18 -21.72 -18.68 25.08
C VAL A 18 -21.13 -19.91 25.77
N LEU A 19 -20.60 -19.75 26.98
CA LEU A 19 -20.06 -20.88 27.76
C LEU A 19 -21.14 -21.89 28.14
N ARG A 20 -22.36 -21.43 28.47
CA ARG A 20 -23.49 -22.33 28.77
C ARG A 20 -23.85 -23.18 27.56
N ASN A 21 -23.88 -22.60 26.36
CA ASN A 21 -24.17 -23.31 25.12
C ASN A 21 -23.06 -24.30 24.76
N PHE A 22 -21.80 -23.90 24.87
CA PHE A 22 -20.65 -24.80 24.68
C PHE A 22 -20.72 -26.00 25.63
N THR A 23 -20.98 -25.75 26.91
CA THR A 23 -21.10 -26.82 27.92
C THR A 23 -22.24 -27.79 27.60
N ARG A 24 -23.37 -27.29 27.09
CA ARG A 24 -24.49 -28.15 26.66
C ARG A 24 -24.10 -29.04 25.48
N GLU A 25 -23.31 -28.54 24.53
CA GLU A 25 -22.90 -29.36 23.38
C GLU A 25 -21.79 -30.36 23.71
N VAL A 26 -20.88 -30.03 24.61
CA VAL A 26 -19.95 -31.03 25.18
C VAL A 26 -20.72 -32.15 25.89
N LEU A 27 -21.74 -31.79 26.69
CA LEU A 27 -22.59 -32.78 27.38
C LEU A 27 -23.48 -33.59 26.43
N ARG A 28 -23.83 -33.06 25.25
CA ARG A 28 -24.60 -33.78 24.24
C ARG A 28 -23.79 -34.90 23.56
N LEU A 29 -22.47 -34.78 23.57
CA LEU A 29 -21.52 -35.76 23.02
C LEU A 29 -21.06 -36.80 24.06
N GLN A 30 -21.82 -36.98 25.14
CA GLN A 30 -21.56 -37.96 26.21
C GLN A 30 -21.05 -39.31 25.67
N GLY A 31 -19.83 -39.67 26.08
CA GLY A 31 -19.13 -40.92 25.70
C GLY A 31 -18.20 -40.84 24.48
N LYS A 32 -18.10 -39.69 23.79
CA LYS A 32 -17.15 -39.48 22.67
C LYS A 32 -16.03 -38.49 22.98
N VAL A 33 -16.24 -37.62 23.96
CA VAL A 33 -15.29 -36.61 24.43
C VAL A 33 -15.15 -36.82 25.93
N GLU A 34 -14.12 -37.57 26.34
CA GLU A 34 -13.96 -38.01 27.75
C GLU A 34 -12.72 -37.41 28.41
N THR A 35 -11.73 -36.99 27.61
CA THR A 35 -10.48 -36.42 28.09
C THR A 35 -10.44 -34.90 27.95
N LYS A 36 -9.62 -34.24 28.77
CA LYS A 36 -9.49 -32.78 28.80
C LYS A 36 -9.01 -32.22 27.46
N GLU A 37 -8.09 -32.93 26.82
CA GLU A 37 -7.51 -32.58 25.52
C GLU A 37 -8.56 -32.65 24.41
N GLN A 38 -9.42 -33.67 24.41
CA GLN A 38 -10.52 -33.79 23.45
C GLN A 38 -11.58 -32.70 23.65
N VAL A 39 -11.82 -32.24 24.89
CA VAL A 39 -12.71 -31.10 25.14
C VAL A 39 -12.11 -29.80 24.58
N TYR A 40 -10.79 -29.61 24.64
CA TYR A 40 -10.15 -28.44 24.05
C TYR A 40 -10.16 -28.49 22.53
N GLU A 41 -9.85 -29.63 21.92
CA GLU A 41 -9.90 -29.81 20.47
C GLU A 41 -11.33 -29.60 19.94
N PHE A 42 -12.33 -30.17 20.62
CA PHE A 42 -13.74 -29.90 20.34
C PHE A 42 -14.09 -28.43 20.56
N GLY A 43 -13.55 -27.78 21.59
CA GLY A 43 -13.73 -26.36 21.85
C GLY A 43 -13.21 -25.48 20.72
N VAL A 44 -11.99 -25.75 20.23
CA VAL A 44 -11.40 -25.02 19.10
C VAL A 44 -12.28 -25.16 17.86
N GLN A 45 -12.70 -26.38 17.52
CA GLN A 45 -13.59 -26.62 16.37
C GLN A 45 -14.96 -25.97 16.57
N HIS A 46 -15.56 -26.08 17.75
CA HIS A 46 -16.87 -25.50 18.05
C HIS A 46 -16.86 -23.98 17.98
N PHE A 47 -15.82 -23.33 18.52
CA PHE A 47 -15.69 -21.88 18.45
C PHE A 47 -15.27 -21.40 17.06
N GLN A 48 -14.46 -22.16 16.32
CA GLN A 48 -14.21 -21.91 14.90
C GLN A 48 -15.48 -22.02 14.08
N GLU A 49 -16.34 -23.02 14.32
CA GLU A 49 -17.64 -23.14 13.67
C GLU A 49 -18.61 -22.03 14.08
N LEU A 50 -18.60 -21.60 15.35
CA LEU A 50 -19.38 -20.46 15.81
C LEU A 50 -18.87 -19.15 15.21
N LEU A 51 -17.56 -19.00 15.01
CA LEU A 51 -16.97 -17.91 14.25
C LEU A 51 -17.40 -18.02 12.79
N VAL A 52 -17.26 -19.15 12.12
CA VAL A 52 -17.75 -19.36 10.74
C VAL A 52 -19.28 -19.18 10.63
N LYS A 53 -20.06 -19.37 11.69
CA LYS A 53 -21.51 -19.06 11.74
C LYS A 53 -21.79 -17.60 12.09
N ARG A 54 -20.94 -16.94 12.86
CA ARG A 54 -21.00 -15.50 13.19
C ARG A 54 -20.50 -14.66 12.03
N ASP A 55 -19.34 -14.98 11.51
CA ASP A 55 -18.80 -14.61 10.19
C ASP A 55 -19.61 -15.25 9.08
N GLY A 56 -20.53 -16.17 9.37
CA GLY A 56 -21.57 -16.67 8.47
C GLY A 56 -22.88 -15.88 8.56
N ALA A 57 -23.05 -15.07 9.61
CA ALA A 57 -24.03 -13.99 9.70
C ALA A 57 -23.40 -12.69 9.15
N GLY A 58 -22.10 -12.48 9.39
CA GLY A 58 -21.23 -11.54 8.69
C GLY A 58 -21.02 -11.90 7.22
N ALA A 59 -21.06 -13.19 6.87
CA ALA A 59 -21.13 -13.72 5.50
C ALA A 59 -22.56 -14.06 5.10
N LYS A 60 -23.58 -13.70 5.89
CA LYS A 60 -24.88 -13.35 5.32
C LYS A 60 -24.96 -11.86 5.00
N ASN A 61 -24.02 -11.05 5.49
CA ASN A 61 -23.74 -9.71 4.98
C ASN A 61 -22.66 -9.69 3.88
N ALA A 62 -21.79 -10.70 3.80
CA ALA A 62 -20.80 -10.87 2.72
C ALA A 62 -21.24 -11.88 1.63
N ALA A 63 -22.08 -12.88 1.94
CA ALA A 63 -22.78 -13.68 0.92
C ALA A 63 -24.19 -13.14 0.58
N SER A 64 -24.67 -12.07 1.22
CA SER A 64 -25.62 -11.18 0.55
C SER A 64 -24.92 -10.34 -0.52
N ALA A 65 -23.61 -10.07 -0.42
CA ALA A 65 -22.85 -9.42 -1.50
C ALA A 65 -22.57 -10.35 -2.70
N ALA A 66 -22.73 -11.68 -2.56
CA ALA A 66 -22.63 -12.67 -3.64
C ALA A 66 -23.96 -13.39 -3.96
N GLY A 67 -25.08 -12.85 -3.47
CA GLY A 67 -26.38 -13.54 -3.51
C GLY A 67 -27.60 -12.63 -3.59
N HIS A 68 -27.50 -11.47 -4.24
CA HIS A 68 -28.71 -10.77 -4.73
C HIS A 68 -29.15 -11.46 -6.03
N GLY A 69 -30.11 -12.36 -5.92
CA GLY A 69 -30.69 -13.05 -7.07
C GLY A 69 -31.17 -12.05 -8.13
N GLY A 70 -30.61 -12.12 -9.34
CA GLY A 70 -31.17 -11.58 -10.60
C GLY A 70 -31.47 -10.08 -10.69
N ALA A 71 -31.46 -9.32 -9.60
CA ALA A 71 -31.82 -7.91 -9.57
C ALA A 71 -30.56 -7.04 -9.66
N GLN A 72 -30.51 -6.17 -10.66
CA GLN A 72 -29.46 -5.17 -10.77
C GLN A 72 -29.53 -4.19 -9.57
N PRO A 73 -28.38 -3.85 -8.94
CA PRO A 73 -28.30 -2.87 -7.87
C PRO A 73 -28.98 -1.55 -8.24
N GLN A 74 -29.54 -0.86 -7.25
CA GLN A 74 -30.28 0.38 -7.48
C GLN A 74 -29.39 1.48 -8.08
N TYR A 75 -28.09 1.54 -7.72
CA TYR A 75 -27.14 2.45 -8.36
C TYR A 75 -27.01 2.22 -9.87
N MET A 76 -27.36 1.06 -10.44
CA MET A 76 -27.28 0.85 -11.90
C MET A 76 -28.44 1.52 -12.66
N LYS A 77 -29.52 1.86 -11.96
CA LYS A 77 -30.77 2.37 -12.55
C LYS A 77 -30.98 3.86 -12.26
N ALA A 78 -30.45 4.34 -11.14
CA ALA A 78 -30.57 5.73 -10.73
C ALA A 78 -29.95 6.68 -11.77
N SER A 79 -30.50 7.87 -11.93
CA SER A 79 -29.85 8.89 -12.77
C SER A 79 -28.61 9.47 -12.07
N GLU A 80 -27.67 10.03 -12.83
CA GLU A 80 -26.50 10.71 -12.23
C GLU A 80 -26.93 11.91 -11.37
N GLU A 81 -27.96 12.64 -11.80
CA GLU A 81 -28.56 13.74 -11.04
C GLU A 81 -29.13 13.27 -9.69
N GLU A 82 -29.82 12.13 -9.67
CA GLU A 82 -30.39 11.54 -8.47
C GLU A 82 -29.30 11.08 -7.49
N LEU A 83 -28.25 10.42 -7.99
CA LEU A 83 -27.11 10.01 -7.17
C LEU A 83 -26.43 11.23 -6.53
N TYR A 84 -26.13 12.25 -7.35
CA TYR A 84 -25.49 13.46 -6.89
C TYR A 84 -26.34 14.21 -5.85
N ALA A 85 -27.64 14.40 -6.14
CA ALA A 85 -28.56 15.07 -5.23
C ALA A 85 -28.72 14.32 -3.90
N THR A 86 -28.78 12.99 -3.93
CA THR A 86 -28.90 12.17 -2.71
C THR A 86 -27.62 12.22 -1.89
N LEU A 87 -26.45 12.15 -2.53
CA LEU A 87 -25.15 12.25 -1.87
C LEU A 87 -24.97 13.63 -1.21
N MET A 88 -25.21 14.71 -1.96
CA MET A 88 -25.14 16.08 -1.45
C MET A 88 -26.12 16.32 -0.31
N GLY A 89 -27.37 15.87 -0.46
CA GLY A 89 -28.38 16.02 0.59
C GLY A 89 -28.02 15.28 1.88
N ALA A 90 -27.30 14.16 1.80
CA ALA A 90 -26.81 13.45 2.98
C ALA A 90 -25.68 14.22 3.69
N PHE A 91 -24.76 14.85 2.96
CA PHE A 91 -23.74 15.72 3.56
C PHE A 91 -24.35 16.96 4.21
N GLU A 92 -25.27 17.65 3.52
CA GLU A 92 -25.94 18.85 4.05
C GLU A 92 -26.75 18.58 5.32
N GLN A 93 -27.26 17.35 5.50
CA GLN A 93 -27.93 16.94 6.74
C GLN A 93 -26.97 16.83 7.93
N LEU A 94 -25.71 16.44 7.69
CA LEU A 94 -24.68 16.34 8.73
C LEU A 94 -23.91 17.65 8.93
N ASP A 95 -24.03 18.61 8.01
CA ASP A 95 -23.43 19.95 8.07
C ASP A 95 -24.51 21.06 8.07
N PRO A 96 -25.33 21.18 9.14
CA PRO A 96 -26.36 22.21 9.23
C PRO A 96 -25.79 23.63 9.29
N GLU A 97 -24.51 23.77 9.66
CA GLU A 97 -23.78 25.04 9.71
C GLU A 97 -23.24 25.45 8.33
N GLN A 98 -23.33 24.58 7.32
CA GLN A 98 -22.86 24.82 5.95
C GLN A 98 -21.36 25.19 5.89
N THR A 99 -20.57 24.50 6.71
CA THR A 99 -19.11 24.65 6.73
C THR A 99 -18.45 24.15 5.44
N GLY A 100 -19.12 23.28 4.67
CA GLY A 100 -18.58 22.70 3.43
C GLY A 100 -17.72 21.46 3.66
N VAL A 101 -17.61 21.00 4.91
CA VAL A 101 -16.75 19.88 5.32
C VAL A 101 -17.49 18.98 6.30
N VAL A 102 -17.12 17.69 6.34
CA VAL A 102 -17.58 16.76 7.37
C VAL A 102 -16.42 16.00 7.98
N THR A 103 -16.57 15.54 9.22
CA THR A 103 -15.57 14.68 9.89
C THR A 103 -15.51 13.30 9.22
N ALA A 104 -14.43 12.55 9.45
CA ALA A 104 -14.30 11.17 8.98
C ALA A 104 -15.48 10.26 9.42
N ASP A 105 -16.01 10.45 10.63
CA ASP A 105 -17.20 9.72 11.10
C ASP A 105 -18.46 10.14 10.33
N GLY A 106 -18.70 11.44 10.14
CA GLY A 106 -19.81 11.93 9.33
C GLY A 106 -19.75 11.42 7.90
N TYR A 107 -18.55 11.38 7.31
CA TYR A 107 -18.33 10.77 6.00
C TYR A 107 -18.70 9.28 5.96
N LYS A 108 -18.28 8.49 6.96
CA LYS A 108 -18.67 7.07 7.08
C LYS A 108 -20.18 6.89 7.20
N GLN A 109 -20.86 7.76 7.95
CA GLN A 109 -22.33 7.74 8.04
C GLN A 109 -23.00 8.02 6.70
N VAL A 110 -22.52 9.02 5.95
CA VAL A 110 -23.03 9.34 4.60
C VAL A 110 -22.84 8.16 3.66
N LEU A 111 -21.64 7.58 3.62
CA LEU A 111 -21.37 6.41 2.76
C LEU A 111 -22.21 5.19 3.13
N ALA A 112 -22.43 4.93 4.42
CA ALA A 112 -23.27 3.83 4.88
C ALA A 112 -24.73 4.02 4.43
N PHE A 113 -25.28 5.23 4.63
CA PHE A 113 -26.61 5.58 4.14
C PHE A 113 -26.70 5.43 2.61
N PHE A 114 -25.73 5.99 1.90
CA PHE A 114 -25.70 5.95 0.44
C PHE A 114 -25.58 4.52 -0.10
N ALA A 115 -24.78 3.67 0.55
CA ALA A 115 -24.64 2.28 0.19
C ALA A 115 -25.92 1.48 0.40
N GLU A 116 -26.66 1.73 1.48
CA GLU A 116 -27.95 1.09 1.73
C GLU A 116 -28.99 1.52 0.69
N GLN A 117 -29.10 2.83 0.42
CA GLN A 117 -30.06 3.38 -0.54
C GLN A 117 -29.81 2.87 -1.96
N PHE A 118 -28.55 2.76 -2.37
CA PHE A 118 -28.19 2.41 -3.75
C PHE A 118 -27.67 0.98 -3.93
N GLN A 119 -27.68 0.19 -2.85
CA GLN A 119 -27.25 -1.22 -2.82
C GLN A 119 -25.80 -1.40 -3.31
N LEU A 120 -24.90 -0.53 -2.84
CA LEU A 120 -23.48 -0.65 -3.10
C LEU A 120 -22.87 -1.73 -2.19
N SER A 121 -22.03 -2.56 -2.77
CA SER A 121 -21.20 -3.52 -2.02
C SER A 121 -20.06 -2.82 -1.28
N ALA A 122 -19.52 -3.46 -0.24
CA ALA A 122 -18.37 -2.94 0.52
C ALA A 122 -17.17 -2.54 -0.37
N VAL A 123 -16.97 -3.26 -1.47
CA VAL A 123 -15.89 -3.01 -2.42
C VAL A 123 -16.18 -1.82 -3.33
N GLU A 124 -17.45 -1.57 -3.67
CA GLU A 124 -17.87 -0.36 -4.39
C GLU A 124 -17.81 0.88 -3.50
N ILE A 125 -18.07 0.76 -2.19
CA ILE A 125 -17.87 1.85 -1.22
C ILE A 125 -16.40 2.27 -1.14
N LYS A 126 -15.47 1.30 -1.16
CA LYS A 126 -14.02 1.57 -1.21
C LYS A 126 -13.65 2.35 -2.48
N ALA A 127 -14.33 2.13 -3.61
CA ALA A 127 -14.13 2.92 -4.82
C ALA A 127 -14.47 4.41 -4.62
N LEU A 128 -15.52 4.69 -3.86
CA LEU A 128 -15.88 6.07 -3.50
C LEU A 128 -14.86 6.63 -2.50
N SER A 129 -14.48 5.82 -1.51
CA SER A 129 -13.49 6.20 -0.50
C SER A 129 -12.14 6.58 -1.12
N ALA A 130 -11.77 5.96 -2.23
CA ALA A 130 -10.57 6.32 -3.01
C ALA A 130 -10.51 7.80 -3.42
N GLU A 131 -11.67 8.44 -3.62
CA GLU A 131 -11.76 9.83 -4.08
C GLU A 131 -11.90 10.86 -2.95
N ALA A 132 -12.02 10.40 -1.70
CA ALA A 132 -12.18 11.28 -0.56
C ALA A 132 -10.84 11.67 0.05
N ASP A 133 -10.45 12.93 -0.15
CA ASP A 133 -9.29 13.49 0.54
C ASP A 133 -9.66 14.00 1.92
N GLU A 134 -8.90 13.53 2.89
CA GLU A 134 -8.92 14.03 4.24
C GLU A 134 -7.85 15.12 4.39
N ASN A 135 -8.25 16.26 4.95
CA ASN A 135 -7.35 17.36 5.26
C ASN A 135 -6.62 17.16 6.60
N ASP A 136 -5.73 18.08 6.93
CA ASP A 136 -4.96 18.09 8.18
C ASP A 136 -5.83 18.20 9.46
N GLN A 137 -7.15 18.36 9.35
CA GLN A 137 -8.06 18.40 10.50
C GLN A 137 -8.92 17.12 10.60
N GLY A 138 -8.68 16.13 9.75
CA GLY A 138 -9.49 14.92 9.68
C GLY A 138 -10.86 15.12 9.04
N GLN A 139 -10.97 16.14 8.19
CA GLN A 139 -12.22 16.54 7.56
C GLN A 139 -12.15 16.36 6.04
N ILE A 140 -13.31 16.07 5.45
CA ILE A 140 -13.49 15.83 4.02
C ILE A 140 -14.38 16.93 3.44
N ALA A 141 -13.88 17.62 2.42
CA ALA A 141 -14.63 18.66 1.71
C ALA A 141 -15.58 18.04 0.68
N TYR A 142 -16.89 18.04 0.97
CA TYR A 142 -17.86 17.35 0.13
C TYR A 142 -18.08 18.04 -1.24
N ALA A 143 -17.75 19.32 -1.36
CA ALA A 143 -17.80 20.05 -2.63
C ALA A 143 -16.78 19.51 -3.67
N GLY A 144 -15.60 19.08 -3.21
CA GLY A 144 -14.59 18.45 -4.08
C GLY A 144 -14.85 16.96 -4.28
N PHE A 145 -15.34 16.28 -3.23
CA PHE A 145 -15.61 14.85 -3.26
C PHE A 145 -16.82 14.46 -4.14
N ALA A 146 -17.95 15.16 -4.04
CA ALA A 146 -19.21 14.72 -4.67
C ALA A 146 -19.15 14.56 -6.21
N PRO A 147 -18.48 15.48 -6.97
CA PRO A 147 -18.27 15.28 -8.40
C PRO A 147 -17.41 14.05 -8.72
N LEU A 148 -16.32 13.85 -7.96
CA LEU A 148 -15.42 12.70 -8.15
C LEU A 148 -16.13 11.37 -7.79
N ALA A 149 -16.92 11.36 -6.72
CA ALA A 149 -17.73 10.21 -6.34
C ALA A 149 -18.75 9.85 -7.43
N SER A 150 -19.37 10.84 -8.06
CA SER A 150 -20.31 10.62 -9.18
C SER A 150 -19.61 10.03 -10.40
N GLN A 151 -18.40 10.52 -10.73
CA GLN A 151 -17.56 9.95 -11.78
C GLN A 151 -17.15 8.51 -11.45
N ALA A 152 -16.76 8.24 -10.20
CA ALA A 152 -16.42 6.90 -9.74
C ALA A 152 -17.60 5.93 -9.89
N ILE A 153 -18.84 6.36 -9.56
CA ILE A 153 -20.04 5.52 -9.77
C ILE A 153 -20.28 5.26 -11.26
N ALA A 154 -20.10 6.25 -12.13
CA ALA A 154 -20.21 6.07 -13.57
C ALA A 154 -19.19 5.03 -14.09
N GLN A 155 -17.95 5.09 -13.60
CA GLN A 155 -16.90 4.12 -13.92
C GLN A 155 -17.27 2.71 -13.40
N LEU A 156 -17.75 2.60 -12.15
CA LEU A 156 -18.21 1.34 -11.57
C LEU A 156 -19.31 0.69 -12.41
N ARG A 157 -20.26 1.49 -12.91
CA ARG A 157 -21.32 1.01 -13.83
C ARG A 157 -20.73 0.48 -15.13
N ALA A 158 -19.82 1.24 -15.74
CA ALA A 158 -19.21 0.88 -17.02
C ALA A 158 -18.34 -0.38 -16.92
N SER A 159 -17.58 -0.54 -15.83
CA SER A 159 -16.65 -1.66 -15.64
C SER A 159 -17.26 -2.87 -14.94
N ARG A 160 -18.53 -2.83 -14.50
CA ARG A 160 -19.18 -3.90 -13.73
C ARG A 160 -19.01 -5.32 -14.33
N PRO A 161 -19.22 -5.57 -15.63
CA PRO A 161 -19.05 -6.91 -16.20
C PRO A 161 -17.61 -7.43 -16.05
N HIS A 162 -16.64 -6.56 -16.32
CA HIS A 162 -15.21 -6.87 -16.20
C HIS A 162 -14.81 -7.14 -14.75
N ARG A 163 -15.32 -6.33 -13.80
CA ARG A 163 -15.08 -6.50 -12.37
C ARG A 163 -15.63 -7.81 -11.83
N ILE A 164 -16.86 -8.18 -12.20
CA ILE A 164 -17.47 -9.46 -11.78
C ILE A 164 -16.63 -10.63 -12.30
N GLN A 165 -16.26 -10.59 -13.59
CA GLN A 165 -15.41 -11.62 -14.18
C GLN A 165 -14.05 -11.72 -13.49
N ARG A 166 -13.41 -10.57 -13.21
CA ARG A 166 -12.11 -10.49 -12.53
C ARG A 166 -12.21 -11.07 -11.11
N ALA A 167 -13.22 -10.68 -10.35
CA ALA A 167 -13.46 -11.21 -9.00
C ALA A 167 -13.70 -12.73 -9.01
N GLU A 168 -14.46 -13.27 -9.97
CA GLU A 168 -14.68 -14.72 -10.12
C GLU A 168 -13.42 -15.51 -10.49
N ILE A 169 -12.52 -14.90 -11.27
CA ILE A 169 -11.22 -15.50 -11.58
C ILE A 169 -10.38 -15.56 -10.31
N TRP A 170 -10.34 -14.46 -9.56
CA TRP A 170 -9.55 -14.36 -8.33
C TRP A 170 -10.10 -15.22 -7.19
N SER A 171 -11.42 -15.36 -7.07
CA SER A 171 -12.03 -16.22 -6.05
C SER A 171 -11.69 -17.71 -6.23
N LYS A 172 -11.20 -18.11 -7.41
CA LYS A 172 -10.79 -19.48 -7.72
C LYS A 172 -9.28 -19.69 -7.63
N LYS A 173 -8.49 -18.62 -7.51
CA LYS A 173 -7.03 -18.68 -7.41
C LYS A 173 -6.64 -18.81 -5.94
N GLU A 174 -6.04 -19.94 -5.58
CA GLU A 174 -5.34 -20.12 -4.30
C GLU A 174 -3.87 -19.68 -4.46
N VAL A 175 -3.63 -18.38 -4.72
CA VAL A 175 -2.28 -17.84 -4.94
C VAL A 175 -2.02 -16.70 -3.98
N GLU A 176 -0.83 -16.71 -3.37
CA GLU A 176 -0.32 -15.57 -2.60
C GLU A 176 -0.21 -14.35 -3.50
N VAL A 177 -0.83 -13.25 -3.08
CA VAL A 177 -0.88 -12.01 -3.86
C VAL A 177 0.34 -11.17 -3.53
N PHE A 178 0.96 -10.57 -4.55
CA PHE A 178 1.95 -9.50 -4.37
C PHE A 178 1.27 -8.14 -4.50
N LEU A 179 1.60 -7.19 -3.63
CA LEU A 179 1.18 -5.80 -3.72
C LEU A 179 2.42 -4.91 -3.62
N HIS A 180 2.59 -3.98 -4.55
CA HIS A 180 3.81 -3.16 -4.69
C HIS A 180 5.13 -3.97 -4.67
N GLY A 181 5.09 -5.22 -5.14
CA GLY A 181 6.23 -6.14 -5.12
C GLY A 181 6.53 -6.76 -3.76
N MET A 182 5.59 -6.71 -2.81
CA MET A 182 5.71 -7.25 -1.45
C MET A 182 4.59 -8.25 -1.14
N MET A 183 4.91 -9.26 -0.34
CA MET A 183 3.96 -10.19 0.27
C MET A 183 3.35 -9.60 1.55
N GLN A 184 2.31 -10.26 2.09
CA GLN A 184 1.62 -9.81 3.30
C GLN A 184 2.57 -9.54 4.47
N ASP A 185 3.41 -10.50 4.83
CA ASP A 185 4.33 -10.36 5.97
C ASP A 185 5.33 -9.21 5.78
N GLU A 186 5.74 -8.94 4.54
CA GLU A 186 6.67 -7.86 4.20
C GLU A 186 6.00 -6.48 4.36
N ILE A 187 4.78 -6.31 3.84
CA ILE A 187 4.00 -5.07 4.01
C ILE A 187 3.66 -4.84 5.49
N GLU A 188 3.21 -5.87 6.20
CA GLU A 188 2.88 -5.76 7.61
C GLU A 188 4.09 -5.42 8.47
N GLY A 189 5.25 -6.01 8.18
CA GLY A 189 6.52 -5.69 8.84
C GLY A 189 6.93 -4.24 8.61
N LEU A 190 6.92 -3.80 7.35
CA LEU A 190 7.28 -2.43 6.97
C LEU A 190 6.33 -1.40 7.60
N LEU A 191 5.02 -1.64 7.58
CA LEU A 191 4.05 -0.76 8.23
C LEU A 191 4.27 -0.64 9.74
N ARG A 192 4.60 -1.75 10.42
CA ARG A 192 4.93 -1.70 11.86
C ARG A 192 6.13 -0.81 12.14
N GLU A 193 7.19 -0.93 11.35
CA GLU A 193 8.39 -0.10 11.49
C GLU A 193 8.08 1.37 11.24
N ILE A 194 7.33 1.68 10.18
CA ILE A 194 6.95 3.05 9.83
C ILE A 194 6.07 3.66 10.93
N PHE A 195 5.04 2.96 11.39
CA PHE A 195 4.15 3.46 12.45
C PHE A 195 4.86 3.62 13.78
N GLN A 196 5.74 2.70 14.16
CA GLN A 196 6.55 2.84 15.38
C GLN A 196 7.48 4.05 15.32
N ARG A 197 8.04 4.36 14.15
CA ARG A 197 8.86 5.55 13.95
C ARG A 197 8.03 6.84 14.01
N ALA A 198 6.77 6.79 13.55
CA ALA A 198 5.85 7.91 13.62
C ALA A 198 5.29 8.12 15.05
N ASP A 199 5.13 7.06 15.84
CA ASP A 199 4.63 7.11 17.22
C ASP A 199 5.72 7.59 18.19
N THR A 200 6.02 8.88 18.13
CA THR A 200 7.02 9.52 19.01
C THR A 200 6.65 9.47 20.49
N GLU A 201 5.37 9.22 20.80
CA GLU A 201 4.85 9.13 22.17
C GLU A 201 4.85 7.69 22.72
N ASP A 202 5.13 6.68 21.88
CA ASP A 202 5.10 5.24 22.20
C ASP A 202 3.79 4.82 22.89
N ASN A 203 2.67 5.35 22.40
CA ASN A 203 1.35 5.14 23.00
C ASN A 203 0.52 4.05 22.28
N GLY A 204 1.01 3.52 21.15
CA GLY A 204 0.35 2.49 20.34
C GLY A 204 -0.74 3.02 19.41
N SER A 205 -0.85 4.34 19.25
CA SER A 205 -1.83 5.02 18.39
C SER A 205 -1.21 6.23 17.70
N LEU A 206 -1.73 6.57 16.53
CA LEU A 206 -1.34 7.75 15.78
C LEU A 206 -2.53 8.67 15.59
N SER A 207 -2.32 9.98 15.56
CA SER A 207 -3.35 10.90 15.04
C SER A 207 -3.62 10.59 13.56
N ARG A 208 -4.77 11.01 13.04
CA ARG A 208 -5.11 10.77 11.62
C ARG A 208 -4.08 11.35 10.64
N ILE A 209 -3.48 12.50 10.96
CA ILE A 209 -2.45 13.12 10.12
C ILE A 209 -1.17 12.28 10.14
N GLU A 210 -0.67 11.94 11.33
CA GLU A 210 0.55 11.11 11.48
C GLU A 210 0.38 9.74 10.80
N PHE A 211 -0.81 9.17 10.90
CA PHE A 211 -1.14 7.92 10.23
C PHE A 211 -1.20 8.08 8.70
N MET A 212 -1.81 9.15 8.19
CA MET A 212 -1.84 9.45 6.76
C MET A 212 -0.42 9.69 6.19
N ASP A 213 0.40 10.47 6.88
CA ASP A 213 1.77 10.76 6.48
C ASP A 213 2.64 9.50 6.52
N ALA A 214 2.43 8.63 7.51
CA ALA A 214 3.07 7.32 7.56
C ALA A 214 2.66 6.42 6.38
N LEU A 215 1.39 6.41 5.98
CA LEU A 215 0.93 5.66 4.80
C LEU A 215 1.48 6.22 3.48
N ARG A 216 1.87 7.50 3.44
CA ARG A 216 2.52 8.15 2.29
C ARG A 216 4.02 7.92 2.22
N ASP A 217 4.59 7.11 3.12
CA ASP A 217 6.01 6.77 3.05
C ASP A 217 6.35 6.11 1.69
N ALA A 218 7.39 6.63 1.05
CA ALA A 218 7.80 6.20 -0.28
C ALA A 218 8.19 4.72 -0.33
N ASP A 219 8.60 4.11 0.79
CA ASP A 219 8.93 2.68 0.85
C ASP A 219 7.70 1.78 0.68
N LEU A 220 6.49 2.27 0.98
CA LEU A 220 5.24 1.52 0.78
C LEU A 220 4.78 1.57 -0.68
N GLY A 221 5.03 2.68 -1.37
CA GLY A 221 4.59 2.87 -2.76
C GLY A 221 3.07 2.93 -2.94
N LEU A 222 2.32 3.23 -1.88
CA LEU A 222 0.86 3.36 -1.92
C LEU A 222 0.47 4.62 -2.67
N THR A 223 -0.54 4.51 -3.53
CA THR A 223 -1.10 5.66 -4.24
C THR A 223 -2.01 6.50 -3.36
N ARG A 224 -2.31 7.76 -3.75
CA ARG A 224 -3.32 8.60 -3.08
C ARG A 224 -4.62 7.85 -2.86
N ARG A 225 -5.10 7.13 -3.88
CA ARG A 225 -6.35 6.37 -3.83
C ARG A 225 -6.30 5.24 -2.80
N GLU A 226 -5.17 4.53 -2.71
CA GLU A 226 -4.97 3.47 -1.73
C GLU A 226 -4.88 4.02 -0.31
N VAL A 227 -4.16 5.12 -0.10
CA VAL A 227 -4.09 5.82 1.18
C VAL A 227 -5.50 6.23 1.62
N ASN A 228 -6.30 6.84 0.75
CA ASN A 228 -7.67 7.26 1.07
C ASN A 228 -8.57 6.07 1.47
N ILE A 229 -8.43 4.93 0.79
CA ILE A 229 -9.14 3.69 1.15
C ILE A 229 -8.71 3.19 2.54
N LEU A 230 -7.40 3.13 2.79
CA LEU A 230 -6.88 2.69 4.08
C LEU A 230 -7.27 3.64 5.22
N MET A 231 -7.32 4.95 4.98
CA MET A 231 -7.80 5.95 5.93
C MET A 231 -9.28 5.74 6.30
N ALA A 232 -10.11 5.35 5.33
CA ALA A 232 -11.52 5.05 5.55
C ALA A 232 -11.72 3.74 6.34
N GLU A 233 -10.89 2.74 6.09
CA GLU A 233 -10.94 1.43 6.76
C GLU A 233 -10.18 1.40 8.09
N ALA A 234 -9.42 2.45 8.40
CA ALA A 234 -8.65 2.53 9.63
C ALA A 234 -9.55 2.41 10.88
N PRO A 235 -9.22 1.48 11.80
CA PRO A 235 -9.90 1.37 13.07
C PRO A 235 -9.60 2.62 13.90
N VAL A 236 -10.65 3.18 14.50
CA VAL A 236 -10.52 4.35 15.38
C VAL A 236 -10.48 3.92 16.83
N ASP A 237 -9.79 4.69 17.67
CA ASP A 237 -9.79 4.46 19.12
C ASP A 237 -11.20 4.70 19.70
N GLU A 238 -11.61 3.84 20.65
CA GLU A 238 -12.94 3.92 21.27
C GLU A 238 -13.16 5.20 22.07
N GLN A 239 -12.09 5.80 22.60
CA GLN A 239 -12.11 7.01 23.42
C GLN A 239 -11.86 8.27 22.58
N ASP A 240 -11.06 8.16 21.53
CA ASP A 240 -10.73 9.27 20.63
C ASP A 240 -10.83 8.87 19.14
N PRO A 241 -11.95 9.18 18.47
CA PRO A 241 -12.14 8.89 17.05
C PRO A 241 -11.11 9.55 16.12
N MET A 242 -10.32 10.52 16.62
CA MET A 242 -9.24 11.17 15.88
C MET A 242 -7.90 10.43 15.97
N ARG A 243 -7.87 9.29 16.66
CA ARG A 243 -6.70 8.42 16.79
C ARG A 243 -6.94 7.06 16.16
N VAL A 244 -5.89 6.52 15.55
CA VAL A 244 -5.86 5.22 14.89
C VAL A 244 -4.96 4.29 15.69
N VAL A 245 -5.51 3.16 16.15
CA VAL A 245 -4.76 2.11 16.83
C VAL A 245 -4.10 1.22 15.77
N TYR A 246 -2.84 1.48 15.44
CA TYR A 246 -2.19 0.84 14.29
C TYR A 246 -1.95 -0.66 14.49
N ALA A 247 -1.95 -1.17 15.73
CA ALA A 247 -1.87 -2.60 16.01
C ALA A 247 -3.08 -3.39 15.47
N ASP A 248 -4.25 -2.76 15.44
CA ASP A 248 -5.49 -3.33 14.90
C ASP A 248 -5.61 -3.11 13.38
N PHE A 249 -4.95 -2.08 12.86
CA PHE A 249 -4.92 -1.76 11.44
C PHE A 249 -4.01 -2.70 10.63
N VAL A 250 -2.80 -2.99 11.11
CA VAL A 250 -1.81 -3.76 10.32
C VAL A 250 -2.36 -5.11 9.83
N PRO A 251 -3.07 -5.92 10.64
CA PRO A 251 -3.60 -7.20 10.17
C PRO A 251 -4.70 -7.10 9.08
N ILE A 252 -5.33 -5.93 8.91
CA ILE A 252 -6.42 -5.74 7.95
C ILE A 252 -5.98 -5.03 6.66
N CYS A 253 -4.88 -4.29 6.68
CA CYS A 253 -4.49 -3.41 5.56
C CYS A 253 -4.23 -4.20 4.26
N PHE A 254 -3.53 -5.34 4.35
CA PHE A 254 -3.21 -6.16 3.19
C PHE A 254 -4.49 -6.73 2.56
N GLN A 255 -5.44 -7.15 3.39
CA GLN A 255 -6.72 -7.67 2.93
C GLN A 255 -7.53 -6.60 2.20
N VAL A 256 -7.57 -5.39 2.75
CA VAL A 256 -8.26 -4.24 2.13
C VAL A 256 -7.68 -3.94 0.75
N LEU A 257 -6.35 -3.85 0.62
CA LEU A 257 -5.69 -3.59 -0.66
C LEU A 257 -5.92 -4.74 -1.65
N ARG A 258 -5.78 -5.98 -1.20
CA ARG A 258 -6.03 -7.17 -2.02
C ARG A 258 -7.44 -7.13 -2.61
N ASP A 259 -8.45 -6.81 -1.81
CA ASP A 259 -9.83 -6.81 -2.26
C ASP A 259 -10.08 -5.74 -3.33
N VAL A 260 -9.50 -4.55 -3.20
CA VAL A 260 -9.71 -3.48 -4.20
C VAL A 260 -9.05 -3.80 -5.54
N PHE A 261 -7.90 -4.47 -5.54
CA PHE A 261 -7.23 -4.89 -6.78
C PHE A 261 -7.86 -6.12 -7.44
N THR A 262 -8.22 -7.12 -6.66
CA THR A 262 -8.86 -8.36 -7.18
C THR A 262 -10.23 -8.08 -7.76
N HIS A 263 -10.95 -7.08 -7.25
CA HIS A 263 -12.23 -6.63 -7.79
C HIS A 263 -12.12 -5.53 -8.85
N GLY A 264 -10.91 -5.06 -9.20
CA GLY A 264 -10.72 -4.02 -10.23
C GLY A 264 -11.38 -2.69 -9.87
N VAL A 265 -11.25 -2.27 -8.61
CA VAL A 265 -11.74 -0.97 -8.12
C VAL A 265 -10.65 0.08 -8.25
N VAL A 266 -9.45 -0.30 -7.85
CA VAL A 266 -8.23 0.45 -8.05
C VAL A 266 -7.46 -0.28 -9.14
N GLU A 267 -7.07 0.46 -10.16
CA GLU A 267 -6.24 -0.03 -11.24
C GLU A 267 -4.99 0.86 -11.29
N LEU A 268 -3.84 0.21 -11.24
CA LEU A 268 -2.55 0.85 -11.53
C LEU A 268 -2.37 0.91 -13.06
N PRO A 269 -1.42 1.73 -13.56
CA PRO A 269 -1.17 1.82 -14.99
C PRO A 269 -0.99 0.43 -15.62
N ASN A 270 -1.75 0.17 -16.69
CA ASN A 270 -1.78 -1.13 -17.38
C ASN A 270 -1.43 -1.05 -18.87
N ASP A 271 -1.20 0.16 -19.39
CA ASP A 271 -0.88 0.45 -20.78
C ASP A 271 0.45 1.20 -20.88
N GLN A 272 1.35 0.71 -21.73
CA GLN A 272 2.71 1.26 -21.84
C GLN A 272 2.71 2.63 -22.52
N ASP A 273 1.91 2.83 -23.57
CA ASP A 273 1.87 4.09 -24.32
C ASP A 273 1.26 5.20 -23.46
N GLY A 274 0.14 4.91 -22.79
CA GLY A 274 -0.49 5.80 -21.83
C GLY A 274 0.43 6.15 -20.65
N LEU A 275 1.14 5.17 -20.09
CA LEU A 275 2.12 5.42 -19.03
C LEU A 275 3.30 6.27 -19.54
N THR A 276 3.79 6.01 -20.75
CA THR A 276 4.86 6.83 -21.35
C THR A 276 4.43 8.29 -21.46
N GLN A 277 3.24 8.53 -22.01
CA GLN A 277 2.70 9.87 -22.18
C GLN A 277 2.49 10.58 -20.83
N TYR A 278 1.93 9.87 -19.85
CA TYR A 278 1.74 10.39 -18.50
C TYR A 278 3.06 10.79 -17.83
N LEU A 279 4.09 9.93 -17.93
CA LEU A 279 5.41 10.24 -17.37
C LEU A 279 6.05 11.45 -18.05
N ILE A 280 5.90 11.59 -19.37
CA ILE A 280 6.37 12.78 -20.08
C ILE A 280 5.68 14.03 -19.53
N GLU A 281 4.35 14.02 -19.34
CA GLU A 281 3.61 15.15 -18.78
C GLU A 281 4.06 15.51 -17.36
N VAL A 282 4.31 14.52 -16.52
CA VAL A 282 4.87 14.70 -15.18
C VAL A 282 6.26 15.36 -15.26
N PHE A 283 7.14 14.89 -16.14
CA PHE A 283 8.48 15.46 -16.27
C PHE A 283 8.48 16.87 -16.86
N VAL A 284 7.63 17.13 -17.87
CA VAL A 284 7.43 18.47 -18.44
C VAL A 284 7.04 19.48 -17.38
N SER A 285 6.28 19.08 -16.35
CA SER A 285 5.90 19.98 -15.25
C SER A 285 7.10 20.52 -14.44
N GLY A 286 8.22 19.81 -14.43
CA GLY A 286 9.46 20.25 -13.80
C GLY A 286 10.45 20.98 -14.73
N ASP A 287 10.20 20.98 -16.04
CA ASP A 287 11.06 21.65 -17.05
C ASP A 287 10.46 23.00 -17.46
N SER A 288 10.55 23.99 -16.58
CA SER A 288 10.01 25.33 -16.82
C SER A 288 10.59 26.03 -18.04
N GLU A 289 11.78 25.63 -18.48
CA GLU A 289 12.48 26.20 -19.64
C GLU A 289 12.20 25.42 -20.94
N ALA A 290 11.44 24.33 -20.89
CA ALA A 290 11.11 23.46 -22.02
C ALA A 290 12.37 23.00 -22.80
N THR A 291 13.42 22.67 -22.07
CA THR A 291 14.71 22.21 -22.61
C THR A 291 14.67 20.77 -23.12
N GLY A 292 13.69 19.96 -22.69
CA GLY A 292 13.66 18.52 -22.93
C GLY A 292 14.63 17.74 -22.04
N LEU A 293 15.20 18.40 -21.01
CA LEU A 293 16.27 17.88 -20.17
C LEU A 293 15.99 18.17 -18.69
N LEU A 294 16.22 17.19 -17.83
CA LEU A 294 16.12 17.36 -16.38
C LEU A 294 17.34 16.78 -15.65
N PRO A 295 17.81 17.39 -14.55
CA PRO A 295 18.74 16.74 -13.64
C PRO A 295 18.14 15.46 -13.05
N VAL A 296 18.97 14.45 -12.76
CA VAL A 296 18.53 13.17 -12.17
C VAL A 296 17.74 13.35 -10.88
N MET A 297 18.14 14.31 -10.04
CA MET A 297 17.45 14.58 -8.78
C MET A 297 16.02 15.08 -9.00
N GLU A 298 15.82 16.06 -9.89
CA GLU A 298 14.48 16.58 -10.20
C GLU A 298 13.63 15.51 -10.88
N LEU A 299 14.23 14.73 -11.79
CA LEU A 299 13.57 13.58 -12.41
C LEU A 299 13.09 12.58 -11.35
N THR A 300 13.93 12.25 -10.35
CA THR A 300 13.59 11.33 -9.26
C THR A 300 12.45 11.88 -8.39
N LYS A 301 12.48 13.17 -8.04
CA LYS A 301 11.42 13.82 -7.26
C LYS A 301 10.08 13.78 -7.99
N LEU A 302 10.07 14.14 -9.27
CA LEU A 302 8.86 14.11 -10.11
C LEU A 302 8.32 12.68 -10.24
N PHE A 303 9.21 11.69 -10.37
CA PHE A 303 8.81 10.30 -10.46
C PHE A 303 8.19 9.76 -9.16
N ARG A 304 8.72 10.16 -7.99
CA ARG A 304 8.09 9.88 -6.70
C ARG A 304 6.71 10.54 -6.58
N ALA A 305 6.55 11.75 -7.11
CA ALA A 305 5.28 12.48 -7.10
C ALA A 305 4.25 11.98 -8.14
N ALA A 306 4.65 11.10 -9.06
CA ALA A 306 3.80 10.60 -10.14
C ALA A 306 2.68 9.65 -9.66
N ASP A 307 2.69 9.23 -8.39
CA ASP A 307 1.62 8.43 -7.77
C ASP A 307 1.24 7.14 -8.56
N ILE A 308 2.22 6.51 -9.21
CA ILE A 308 2.00 5.32 -10.07
C ILE A 308 2.10 3.97 -9.33
N GLY A 309 2.14 3.99 -8.00
CA GLY A 309 2.13 2.78 -7.18
C GLY A 309 3.49 2.07 -7.07
N LEU A 310 4.59 2.79 -7.24
CA LEU A 310 5.95 2.24 -7.12
C LEU A 310 6.59 2.62 -5.79
N THR A 311 7.27 1.66 -5.16
CA THR A 311 8.08 1.92 -3.97
C THR A 311 9.34 2.71 -4.32
N ARG A 312 9.96 3.33 -3.32
CA ARG A 312 11.25 4.03 -3.46
C ARG A 312 12.28 3.15 -4.16
N LEU A 313 12.49 1.91 -3.70
CA LEU A 313 13.47 1.01 -4.32
C LEU A 313 13.10 0.63 -5.76
N GLN A 314 11.82 0.48 -6.09
CA GLN A 314 11.38 0.25 -7.47
C GLN A 314 11.64 1.47 -8.36
N ILE A 315 11.42 2.69 -7.85
CA ILE A 315 11.81 3.93 -8.54
C ILE A 315 13.32 3.96 -8.78
N ILE A 316 14.13 3.62 -7.77
CA ILE A 316 15.59 3.55 -7.91
C ILE A 316 16.03 2.54 -8.98
N THR A 317 15.35 1.38 -9.08
CA THR A 317 15.57 0.41 -10.17
C THR A 317 15.34 1.04 -11.54
N LEU A 318 14.31 1.87 -11.70
CA LEU A 318 14.04 2.57 -12.96
C LEU A 318 15.05 3.69 -13.23
N MET A 319 15.47 4.42 -12.19
CA MET A 319 16.48 5.47 -12.29
C MET A 319 17.87 4.92 -12.69
N ALA A 320 18.12 3.61 -12.54
CA ALA A 320 19.32 2.97 -13.09
C ALA A 320 19.46 3.12 -14.61
N GLU A 321 18.34 3.35 -15.31
CA GLU A 321 18.31 3.61 -16.76
C GLU A 321 18.57 5.07 -17.15
N ALA A 322 18.58 6.00 -16.18
CA ALA A 322 18.77 7.42 -16.46
C ALA A 322 20.15 7.66 -17.08
N GLN A 323 20.18 8.00 -18.36
CA GLN A 323 21.43 8.28 -19.08
C GLN A 323 21.69 9.78 -19.04
N GLU A 324 22.65 10.16 -18.19
CA GLU A 324 23.13 11.53 -18.09
C GLU A 324 24.02 11.89 -19.28
N ASP A 325 23.89 13.12 -19.76
CA ASP A 325 24.86 13.74 -20.64
C ASP A 325 26.11 14.21 -19.87
N LYS A 326 27.05 14.86 -20.57
CA LYS A 326 28.29 15.37 -19.93
C LYS A 326 28.05 16.47 -18.90
N SER A 327 26.84 17.03 -18.87
CA SER A 327 26.43 18.12 -18.00
C SER A 327 25.57 17.62 -16.83
N GLY A 328 25.30 16.31 -16.74
CA GLY A 328 24.49 15.70 -15.67
C GLY A 328 22.98 15.74 -15.92
N PHE A 329 22.55 16.03 -17.16
CA PHE A 329 21.14 16.12 -17.52
C PHE A 329 20.66 14.88 -18.27
N VAL A 330 19.39 14.52 -18.07
CA VAL A 330 18.72 13.38 -18.68
C VAL A 330 17.65 13.87 -19.64
N ASN A 331 17.61 13.30 -20.85
CA ASN A 331 16.49 13.51 -21.76
C ASN A 331 15.28 12.71 -21.28
N TYR A 332 14.30 13.41 -20.70
CA TYR A 332 13.18 12.76 -20.02
C TYR A 332 12.20 12.07 -20.97
N GLU A 333 12.09 12.49 -22.24
CA GLU A 333 11.25 11.82 -23.24
C GLU A 333 11.79 10.43 -23.59
N LYS A 334 13.09 10.34 -23.89
CA LYS A 334 13.77 9.06 -24.14
C LYS A 334 13.76 8.18 -22.91
N PHE A 335 13.97 8.78 -21.74
CA PHE A 335 13.90 8.07 -20.47
C PHE A 335 12.51 7.47 -20.26
N ALA A 336 11.44 8.27 -20.33
CA ALA A 336 10.06 7.82 -20.16
C ALA A 336 9.71 6.67 -21.13
N GLY A 337 10.05 6.80 -22.42
CA GLY A 337 9.78 5.76 -23.41
C GLY A 337 10.51 4.45 -23.14
N HIS A 338 11.67 4.49 -22.49
CA HIS A 338 12.43 3.29 -22.11
C HIS A 338 11.92 2.68 -20.80
N VAL A 339 11.63 3.49 -19.77
CA VAL A 339 11.27 2.99 -18.43
C VAL A 339 9.79 2.65 -18.28
N ALA A 340 8.90 3.13 -19.16
CA ALA A 340 7.46 2.85 -19.02
C ALA A 340 7.13 1.34 -19.02
N GLY A 341 7.79 0.55 -19.88
CA GLY A 341 7.62 -0.91 -19.87
C GLY A 341 8.13 -1.56 -18.58
N MET A 342 9.24 -1.06 -18.03
CA MET A 342 9.78 -1.54 -16.75
C MET A 342 8.85 -1.18 -15.59
N ALA A 343 8.34 0.06 -15.57
CA ALA A 343 7.40 0.55 -14.57
C ALA A 343 6.09 -0.26 -14.62
N LEU A 344 5.61 -0.60 -15.81
CA LEU A 344 4.43 -1.46 -15.98
C LEU A 344 4.63 -2.85 -15.38
N VAL A 345 5.81 -3.46 -15.54
CA VAL A 345 6.15 -4.76 -14.94
C VAL A 345 6.15 -4.69 -13.41
N LEU A 346 6.64 -3.58 -12.84
CA LEU A 346 6.78 -3.40 -11.40
C LEU A 346 5.48 -2.92 -10.70
N ALA A 347 4.69 -2.08 -11.36
CA ALA A 347 3.50 -1.44 -10.79
C ALA A 347 2.23 -2.26 -11.06
N SER A 348 2.00 -2.74 -12.29
CA SER A 348 0.73 -3.37 -12.65
C SER A 348 0.45 -4.57 -11.76
N PHE A 349 -0.75 -4.59 -11.17
CA PHE A 349 -1.19 -5.72 -10.36
C PHE A 349 -1.07 -7.03 -11.14
N ASP A 350 -1.59 -7.09 -12.36
CA ASP A 350 -1.60 -8.31 -13.17
C ASP A 350 -0.18 -8.78 -13.54
N SER A 351 0.76 -7.84 -13.79
CA SER A 351 2.18 -8.15 -13.99
C SER A 351 2.80 -8.75 -12.72
N GLN A 352 2.58 -8.13 -11.56
CA GLN A 352 3.10 -8.64 -10.28
C GLN A 352 2.61 -10.06 -10.00
N GLN A 353 1.34 -10.36 -10.29
CA GLN A 353 0.78 -11.70 -10.10
C GLN A 353 1.37 -12.73 -11.07
N THR A 354 1.79 -12.31 -12.26
CA THR A 354 2.46 -13.19 -13.24
C THR A 354 3.81 -13.67 -12.71
N PHE A 355 4.55 -12.80 -12.02
CA PHE A 355 5.87 -13.13 -11.44
C PHE A 355 5.82 -13.66 -10.01
N ALA A 356 4.67 -13.62 -9.32
CA ALA A 356 4.54 -13.99 -7.91
C ALA A 356 5.17 -15.35 -7.56
N THR A 357 4.83 -16.41 -8.31
CA THR A 357 5.36 -17.76 -8.06
C THR A 357 6.87 -17.85 -8.29
N TYR A 358 7.38 -17.13 -9.29
CA TYR A 358 8.80 -17.07 -9.60
C TYR A 358 9.55 -16.35 -8.47
N LEU A 359 9.11 -15.14 -8.11
CA LEU A 359 9.71 -14.32 -7.06
C LEU A 359 9.75 -15.05 -5.72
N GLN A 360 8.66 -15.74 -5.36
CA GLN A 360 8.59 -16.53 -4.13
C GLN A 360 9.67 -17.64 -4.07
N LYS A 361 10.02 -18.23 -5.22
CA LYS A 361 11.11 -19.21 -5.31
C LYS A 361 12.47 -18.52 -5.32
N TYR A 362 12.62 -17.47 -6.12
CA TYR A 362 13.87 -16.74 -6.27
C TYR A 362 14.35 -16.14 -4.93
N ARG A 363 13.46 -15.52 -4.16
CA ARG A 363 13.75 -14.95 -2.82
C ARG A 363 14.21 -15.98 -1.77
N LYS A 364 14.05 -17.27 -2.04
CA LYS A 364 14.54 -18.38 -1.19
C LYS A 364 15.90 -18.92 -1.63
N THR A 365 16.42 -18.45 -2.75
CA THR A 365 17.74 -18.87 -3.26
C THR A 365 18.86 -18.11 -2.56
N SER A 366 20.08 -18.68 -2.56
CA SER A 366 21.26 -17.96 -2.07
C SER A 366 21.61 -16.76 -2.94
N GLU A 367 21.33 -16.83 -4.24
CA GLU A 367 21.61 -15.77 -5.23
C GLU A 367 20.89 -14.47 -4.88
N TYR A 368 19.67 -14.56 -4.33
CA TYR A 368 18.92 -13.40 -3.87
C TYR A 368 19.63 -12.64 -2.73
N TYR A 369 20.36 -13.32 -1.85
CA TYR A 369 21.05 -12.72 -0.70
C TYR A 369 22.50 -12.35 -0.98
N THR A 370 22.93 -12.40 -2.23
CA THR A 370 24.30 -12.09 -2.66
C THR A 370 24.30 -11.04 -3.76
N ILE A 371 25.07 -9.98 -3.58
CA ILE A 371 25.32 -8.92 -4.56
C ILE A 371 26.83 -8.78 -4.73
N LEU A 372 27.31 -8.87 -5.97
CA LEU A 372 28.75 -8.84 -6.28
C LEU A 372 29.54 -9.86 -5.43
N ASP A 373 29.00 -11.08 -5.31
CA ASP A 373 29.54 -12.18 -4.48
C ASP A 373 29.65 -11.87 -2.97
N MET A 374 28.93 -10.86 -2.49
CA MET A 374 28.95 -10.42 -1.09
C MET A 374 27.56 -10.50 -0.48
N ASN A 375 27.48 -10.87 0.81
CA ASN A 375 26.24 -10.73 1.58
C ASN A 375 26.05 -9.27 2.04
N GLN A 376 24.83 -8.94 2.47
CA GLN A 376 24.46 -7.59 2.93
C GLN A 376 25.48 -6.97 3.90
N HIS A 377 25.79 -7.66 5.00
CA HIS A 377 26.69 -7.14 6.02
C HIS A 377 28.09 -6.84 5.47
N SER A 378 28.66 -7.76 4.69
CA SER A 378 29.98 -7.57 4.08
C SER A 378 29.97 -6.44 3.05
N PHE A 379 28.91 -6.32 2.26
CA PHE A 379 28.77 -5.29 1.23
C PHE A 379 28.68 -3.90 1.88
N GLU A 380 27.75 -3.71 2.82
CA GLU A 380 27.52 -2.44 3.52
C GLU A 380 28.76 -2.01 4.30
N GLN A 381 29.43 -2.93 5.01
CA GLN A 381 30.65 -2.62 5.74
C GLN A 381 31.80 -2.19 4.82
N THR A 382 31.94 -2.84 3.66
CA THR A 382 33.01 -2.53 2.71
C THR A 382 32.77 -1.17 2.05
N LEU A 383 31.54 -0.90 1.63
CA LEU A 383 31.16 0.38 1.04
C LEU A 383 31.26 1.54 2.04
N SER A 384 30.77 1.34 3.27
CA SER A 384 30.84 2.37 4.33
C SER A 384 32.27 2.75 4.64
N ARG A 385 33.17 1.76 4.81
CA ARG A 385 34.59 2.03 5.04
C ARG A 385 35.25 2.81 3.91
N ALA A 386 34.89 2.52 2.66
CA ALA A 386 35.45 3.20 1.50
C ALA A 386 35.04 4.68 1.43
N LEU A 387 33.78 4.98 1.71
CA LEU A 387 33.25 6.35 1.69
C LEU A 387 33.69 7.14 2.93
N GLU A 388 33.62 6.55 4.12
CA GLU A 388 34.08 7.17 5.37
C GLU A 388 35.57 7.51 5.35
N ALA A 389 36.39 6.72 4.64
CA ALA A 389 37.81 7.01 4.47
C ALA A 389 38.10 8.29 3.66
N LEU A 390 37.14 8.73 2.83
CA LEU A 390 37.23 9.97 2.05
C LEU A 390 36.61 11.16 2.80
N ASP A 391 35.65 10.91 3.69
CA ASP A 391 35.02 11.96 4.50
C ASP A 391 35.79 12.21 5.80
N GLU A 392 36.97 12.84 5.69
CA GLU A 392 37.77 13.28 6.85
C GLU A 392 37.00 14.20 7.80
N SER A 393 35.97 14.89 7.29
CA SER A 393 35.16 15.84 8.03
C SER A 393 34.00 15.20 8.80
N HIS A 394 33.70 13.93 8.54
CA HIS A 394 32.55 13.19 9.09
C HIS A 394 31.23 13.96 8.95
N ARG A 395 31.06 14.66 7.82
CA ARG A 395 29.84 15.43 7.51
C ARG A 395 28.75 14.58 6.87
N GLY A 396 29.08 13.39 6.37
CA GLY A 396 28.17 12.57 5.56
C GLY A 396 28.02 13.07 4.11
N LEU A 397 28.88 14.00 3.67
CA LEU A 397 28.83 14.68 2.38
C LEU A 397 30.15 14.50 1.65
N LEU A 398 30.08 14.06 0.39
CA LEU A 398 31.23 13.87 -0.49
C LEU A 398 30.97 14.44 -1.87
N ASN A 399 32.01 14.86 -2.59
CA ASN A 399 31.86 15.23 -3.98
C ASN A 399 31.39 14.01 -4.79
N ARG A 400 30.49 14.22 -5.75
CA ARG A 400 30.00 13.16 -6.65
C ARG A 400 31.12 12.35 -7.31
N GLN A 401 32.23 12.98 -7.72
CA GLN A 401 33.37 12.28 -8.33
C GLN A 401 34.04 11.34 -7.34
N ASP A 402 34.25 11.78 -6.10
CA ASP A 402 34.86 10.98 -5.04
C ASP A 402 34.00 9.76 -4.70
N VAL A 403 32.68 9.93 -4.63
CA VAL A 403 31.72 8.81 -4.43
C VAL A 403 31.82 7.79 -5.57
N VAL A 404 31.83 8.26 -6.83
CA VAL A 404 31.93 7.39 -8.01
C VAL A 404 33.25 6.62 -8.02
N GLU A 405 34.37 7.28 -7.73
CA GLU A 405 35.67 6.64 -7.68
C GLU A 405 35.77 5.65 -6.52
N ALA A 406 35.25 5.99 -5.34
CA ALA A 406 35.20 5.10 -4.19
C ALA A 406 34.45 3.81 -4.50
N ILE A 407 33.26 3.92 -5.10
CA ILE A 407 32.43 2.75 -5.45
C ILE A 407 33.15 1.87 -6.49
N ARG A 408 33.72 2.45 -7.54
CA ARG A 408 34.43 1.69 -8.60
C ARG A 408 35.70 1.02 -8.09
N ASN A 409 36.44 1.69 -7.21
CA ASN A 409 37.66 1.12 -6.61
C ASN A 409 37.32 -0.01 -5.64
N THR A 410 36.20 0.09 -4.94
CA THR A 410 35.71 -0.93 -4.01
C THR A 410 35.17 -2.15 -4.74
N PHE A 411 34.39 -1.92 -5.79
CA PHE A 411 33.69 -2.96 -6.53
C PHE A 411 34.12 -2.96 -8.00
N GLN A 412 35.17 -3.72 -8.32
CA GLN A 412 35.79 -3.72 -9.66
C GLN A 412 34.83 -4.20 -10.76
N ASP A 413 33.91 -5.09 -10.43
CA ASP A 413 32.95 -5.66 -11.37
C ASP A 413 31.63 -4.87 -11.45
N ILE A 414 31.52 -3.71 -10.79
CA ILE A 414 30.30 -2.91 -10.82
C ILE A 414 30.03 -2.37 -12.22
N THR A 415 28.83 -2.63 -12.74
CA THR A 415 28.39 -2.11 -14.03
C THR A 415 27.99 -0.64 -13.94
N GLN A 416 27.97 0.07 -15.08
CA GLN A 416 27.49 1.46 -15.12
C GLN A 416 26.00 1.60 -14.72
N ARG A 417 25.20 0.55 -14.93
CA ARG A 417 23.79 0.53 -14.53
C ARG A 417 23.64 0.38 -13.01
N GLN A 418 24.40 -0.54 -12.41
CA GLN A 418 24.46 -0.69 -10.95
C GLN A 418 25.02 0.58 -10.28
N LEU A 419 26.05 1.20 -10.85
CA LEU A 419 26.56 2.48 -10.34
C LEU A 419 25.49 3.57 -10.36
N ARG A 420 24.75 3.72 -11.46
CA ARG A 420 23.64 4.69 -11.54
C ARG A 420 22.53 4.39 -10.54
N CYS A 421 22.20 3.11 -10.33
CA CYS A 421 21.28 2.67 -9.29
C CYS A 421 21.72 3.14 -7.89
N LEU A 422 23.00 2.99 -7.56
CA LEU A 422 23.55 3.47 -6.28
C LEU A 422 23.52 4.99 -6.16
N LEU A 423 23.87 5.71 -7.23
CA LEU A 423 23.86 7.18 -7.22
C LEU A 423 22.44 7.75 -7.13
N ALA A 424 21.43 7.04 -7.62
CA ALA A 424 20.04 7.47 -7.52
C ALA A 424 19.50 7.43 -6.08
N LEU A 425 20.14 6.68 -5.16
CA LEU A 425 19.80 6.69 -3.74
C LEU A 425 20.19 7.98 -3.04
N ALA A 426 21.19 8.69 -3.56
CA ALA A 426 21.72 9.87 -2.92
C ALA A 426 20.89 11.10 -3.21
N ASP A 427 20.63 11.87 -2.16
CA ASP A 427 20.25 13.27 -2.30
C ASP A 427 21.50 14.13 -2.44
N VAL A 428 21.32 15.32 -3.02
CA VAL A 428 22.40 16.27 -3.30
C VAL A 428 22.08 17.57 -2.60
N ASP A 429 23.08 18.16 -1.95
CA ASP A 429 22.92 19.44 -1.26
C ASP A 429 22.92 20.63 -2.24
N GLU A 430 22.76 21.84 -1.71
CA GLU A 430 22.76 23.08 -2.51
C GLU A 430 24.07 23.32 -3.28
N MET A 431 25.17 22.68 -2.86
CA MET A 431 26.50 22.84 -3.42
C MET A 431 26.86 21.74 -4.43
N GLY A 432 25.99 20.74 -4.61
CA GLY A 432 26.23 19.61 -5.51
C GLY A 432 26.94 18.43 -4.83
N ASP A 433 27.16 18.47 -3.51
CA ASP A 433 27.75 17.38 -2.74
C ASP A 433 26.69 16.31 -2.45
N VAL A 434 27.13 15.05 -2.44
CA VAL A 434 26.30 13.86 -2.32
C VAL A 434 26.20 13.42 -0.85
N GLU A 435 24.98 13.29 -0.34
CA GLU A 435 24.70 12.68 0.96
C GLU A 435 24.82 11.15 0.85
N TYR A 436 25.97 10.61 1.25
CA TYR A 436 26.29 9.21 1.01
C TYR A 436 25.72 8.24 2.06
N ASN A 437 25.12 8.76 3.15
CA ASN A 437 24.53 7.94 4.21
C ASN A 437 23.42 7.03 3.68
N LEU A 438 22.56 7.52 2.78
CA LEU A 438 21.50 6.67 2.23
C LEU A 438 22.07 5.60 1.30
N ILE A 439 23.17 5.90 0.60
CA ILE A 439 23.90 4.91 -0.20
C ILE A 439 24.41 3.80 0.73
N THR A 440 25.06 4.10 1.86
CA THR A 440 25.65 3.05 2.71
C THR A 440 24.60 2.13 3.33
N HIS A 441 23.41 2.64 3.65
CA HIS A 441 22.34 1.87 4.30
C HIS A 441 21.43 1.12 3.30
N SER A 442 21.25 1.63 2.08
CA SER A 442 20.26 1.09 1.13
C SER A 442 20.85 0.56 -0.18
N ALA A 443 22.16 0.71 -0.42
CA ALA A 443 22.81 0.24 -1.64
C ALA A 443 22.62 -1.26 -1.90
N PHE A 444 22.74 -2.09 -0.88
CA PHE A 444 22.53 -3.53 -1.03
C PHE A 444 21.11 -3.84 -1.49
N GLN A 445 20.11 -3.26 -0.83
CA GLN A 445 18.69 -3.45 -1.15
C GLN A 445 18.33 -2.92 -2.55
N ALA A 446 18.89 -1.77 -2.95
CA ALA A 446 18.68 -1.22 -4.29
C ALA A 446 19.25 -2.13 -5.39
N LEU A 447 20.49 -2.61 -5.23
CA LEU A 447 21.08 -3.55 -6.18
C LEU A 447 20.38 -4.91 -6.17
N GLN A 448 19.93 -5.38 -5.00
CA GLN A 448 19.11 -6.58 -4.89
C GLN A 448 17.79 -6.42 -5.64
N LYS A 449 17.14 -5.26 -5.55
CA LYS A 449 15.89 -5.00 -6.28
C LYS A 449 16.11 -4.88 -7.79
N LEU A 450 17.24 -4.30 -8.21
CA LEU A 450 17.65 -4.25 -9.61
C LEU A 450 17.90 -5.67 -10.16
N GLN A 451 18.60 -6.52 -9.40
CA GLN A 451 18.83 -7.92 -9.75
C GLN A 451 17.53 -8.71 -9.81
N GLU A 452 16.62 -8.52 -8.84
CA GLU A 452 15.30 -9.14 -8.84
C GLU A 452 14.51 -8.78 -10.12
N TYR A 453 14.53 -7.52 -10.53
CA TYR A 453 13.92 -7.08 -11.78
C TYR A 453 14.53 -7.77 -13.01
N ASP A 454 15.86 -7.83 -13.10
CA ASP A 454 16.53 -8.48 -14.23
C ASP A 454 16.16 -9.95 -14.35
N MET A 455 16.08 -10.63 -13.20
CA MET A 455 15.66 -12.02 -13.11
C MET A 455 14.20 -12.24 -13.53
N MET A 456 13.29 -11.29 -13.21
CA MET A 456 11.91 -11.32 -13.71
C MET A 456 11.87 -11.22 -15.23
N VAL A 457 12.64 -10.30 -15.82
CA VAL A 457 12.66 -10.10 -17.29
C VAL A 457 13.34 -11.26 -18.02
N MET A 458 14.29 -11.96 -17.41
CA MET A 458 14.89 -13.16 -18.01
C MET A 458 13.93 -14.35 -18.07
N GLU A 459 12.96 -14.43 -17.16
CA GLU A 459 11.96 -15.49 -17.11
C GLU A 459 10.78 -15.25 -18.08
N SER A 460 10.48 -13.99 -18.42
CA SER A 460 9.42 -13.59 -19.38
C SER A 460 9.82 -13.80 -20.83
#